data_AF-A0AAV2I7G8-F1
#
_entry.id   AF-A0AAV2I7G8-F1
#
_cell.length_a   1.000
_cell.length_b   1.000
_cell.length_c   1.000
_cell.angle_alpha   90.00
_cell.angle_beta   90.00
_cell.angle_gamma   90.00
#
_symmetry.space_group_name_H-M   'P 1'
#
loop_
_entity.id
_entity.type
_entity.pdbx_description
1 polymer ?
#
loop_
_entity_poly.entity_id
_entity_poly.type
_entity_poly.pdbx_seq_one_letter_code
_entity_poly.pdbx_strand_id
1 'polypeptide(L)'
;MHFWLKTYVFKMVRPYGTFLAIILTYAASSLLHGLNFQLAAVLLSLGFYSYTEFVLRVRLSKIFDACIQAKRCKEKCDHKYKSNHPLVLVTNLAFGALAIFHLAYLGLMFDSSDGEEKGYTMWHTLSKWSSLNFLSHWVALGTFIFYWLI
;
A
#
# COMPACT_ATOMS: atom_id res chain seq x y z
N MET A 1 19.09 0.49 -5.79
CA MET A 1 18.41 -0.82 -5.57
C MET A 1 17.04 -0.92 -6.25
N HIS A 2 16.17 0.11 -6.18
CA HIS A 2 14.81 0.06 -6.74
C HIS A 2 14.72 -0.29 -8.25
N PHE A 3 15.63 0.22 -9.11
CA PHE A 3 15.63 -0.12 -10.55
C PHE A 3 15.97 -1.59 -10.82
N TRP A 4 16.84 -2.18 -10.01
CA TRP A 4 17.21 -3.59 -10.09
C TRP A 4 16.03 -4.47 -9.66
N LEU A 5 15.41 -4.17 -8.52
CA LEU A 5 14.20 -4.87 -8.05
C LEU A 5 13.06 -4.81 -9.08
N LYS A 6 12.84 -3.64 -9.68
CA LYS A 6 11.84 -3.47 -10.74
C LYS A 6 12.15 -4.32 -11.98
N THR A 7 13.43 -4.45 -12.35
CA THR A 7 13.83 -5.10 -13.60
C THR A 7 13.95 -6.61 -13.46
N TYR A 8 14.50 -7.09 -12.35
CA TYR A 8 14.83 -8.51 -12.14
C TYR A 8 13.81 -9.27 -11.29
N VAL A 9 13.05 -8.60 -10.43
CA VAL A 9 12.06 -9.26 -9.57
C VAL A 9 10.65 -8.93 -10.04
N PHE A 10 10.28 -7.64 -10.08
CA PHE A 10 8.92 -7.24 -10.40
C PHE A 10 8.49 -7.66 -11.82
N LYS A 11 9.30 -7.36 -12.85
CA LYS A 11 8.98 -7.73 -14.24
C LYS A 11 8.94 -9.24 -14.46
N MET A 12 9.81 -10.00 -13.79
CA MET A 12 9.88 -11.45 -13.90
C MET A 12 8.63 -12.13 -13.30
N VAL A 13 8.14 -11.61 -12.17
CA VAL A 13 7.00 -12.17 -11.43
C VAL A 13 5.66 -11.64 -11.96
N ARG A 14 5.64 -10.46 -12.58
CA ARG A 14 4.42 -9.84 -13.15
C ARG A 14 3.51 -10.78 -13.95
N PRO A 15 3.99 -11.69 -14.84
CA PRO A 15 3.12 -12.62 -15.55
C PRO A 15 2.35 -13.58 -14.62
N TYR A 16 2.86 -13.88 -13.43
CA TYR A 16 2.22 -14.75 -12.44
C TYR A 16 1.21 -14.01 -11.55
N GLY A 17 1.05 -12.70 -11.73
CA GLY A 17 0.08 -11.88 -11.01
C GLY A 17 0.70 -10.64 -10.38
N THR A 18 -0.04 -9.54 -10.42
CA THR A 18 0.44 -8.24 -9.89
C THR A 18 0.64 -8.29 -8.37
N PHE A 19 -0.21 -9.03 -7.65
CA PHE A 19 -0.07 -9.23 -6.21
C PHE A 19 1.21 -9.97 -5.84
N LEU A 20 1.45 -11.12 -6.49
CA LEU A 20 2.65 -11.93 -6.27
C LEU A 20 3.92 -11.12 -6.59
N ALA A 21 3.89 -10.32 -7.67
CA ALA A 21 4.99 -9.47 -8.07
C ALA A 21 5.32 -8.41 -7.02
N ILE A 22 4.31 -7.79 -6.40
CA ILE A 22 4.49 -6.82 -5.32
C ILE A 22 5.12 -7.50 -4.10
N ILE A 23 4.55 -8.62 -3.64
CA ILE A 23 5.07 -9.34 -2.45
C ILE A 23 6.51 -9.79 -2.67
N LEU A 24 6.82 -10.45 -3.79
CA LEU A 24 8.17 -10.94 -4.04
C LEU A 24 9.18 -9.80 -4.23
N THR A 25 8.77 -8.67 -4.81
CA THR A 25 9.64 -7.49 -4.93
C THR A 25 10.00 -6.91 -3.56
N TYR A 26 9.03 -6.77 -2.66
CA TYR A 26 9.28 -6.27 -1.31
C TYR A 26 10.01 -7.29 -0.43
N ALA A 27 9.76 -8.59 -0.61
CA ALA A 27 10.50 -9.65 0.06
C ALA A 27 11.98 -9.65 -0.35
N ALA A 28 12.26 -9.57 -1.66
CA ALA A 28 13.64 -9.46 -2.16
C ALA A 28 14.32 -8.16 -1.70
N SER A 29 13.59 -7.03 -1.64
CA SER A 29 14.10 -5.78 -1.08
C SER A 29 14.50 -5.96 0.38
N SER A 30 13.67 -6.63 1.18
CA SER A 30 13.91 -6.89 2.60
C SER A 30 15.14 -7.77 2.83
N LEU A 31 15.33 -8.79 1.99
CA LEU A 31 16.51 -9.66 2.03
C LEU A 31 17.80 -8.88 1.73
N LEU A 32 17.76 -7.98 0.74
CA LEU A 32 18.89 -7.13 0.36
C LEU A 32 19.23 -6.06 1.41
N HIS A 33 18.27 -5.66 2.23
CA HIS A 33 18.48 -4.75 3.36
C HIS A 33 18.95 -5.47 4.65
N GLY A 34 19.50 -6.70 4.53
CA GLY A 34 20.10 -7.41 5.65
C GLY A 34 19.09 -8.07 6.59
N LEU A 35 17.88 -8.39 6.11
CA LEU A 35 16.82 -9.02 6.90
C LEU A 35 16.42 -8.22 8.16
N ASN A 36 16.51 -6.89 8.11
CA ASN A 36 15.95 -6.05 9.16
C ASN A 36 14.43 -6.24 9.19
N PHE A 37 13.96 -6.96 10.21
CA PHE A 37 12.56 -7.36 10.34
C PHE A 37 11.62 -6.15 10.34
N GLN A 38 12.00 -5.05 10.99
CA GLN A 38 11.20 -3.84 11.05
C GLN A 38 10.96 -3.26 9.65
N LEU A 39 12.03 -3.09 8.87
CA LEU A 39 11.94 -2.57 7.51
C LEU A 39 11.14 -3.52 6.62
N ALA A 40 11.36 -4.82 6.76
CA ALA A 40 10.65 -5.86 6.00
C ALA A 40 9.14 -5.81 6.25
N ALA A 41 8.74 -5.80 7.53
CA ALA A 41 7.35 -5.76 7.94
C ALA A 41 6.66 -4.48 7.46
N VAL A 42 7.31 -3.32 7.60
CA VAL A 42 6.77 -2.04 7.12
C VAL A 42 6.58 -2.04 5.60
N LEU A 43 7.59 -2.46 4.83
CA LEU A 43 7.53 -2.46 3.37
C LEU A 43 6.49 -3.46 2.84
N LEU A 44 6.38 -4.63 3.45
CA LEU A 44 5.38 -5.63 3.06
C LEU A 44 3.96 -5.13 3.36
N SER A 45 3.73 -4.54 4.54
CA SER A 45 2.44 -3.91 4.86
C SER A 45 2.10 -2.78 3.89
N LEU A 46 3.07 -1.91 3.55
CA LEU A 46 2.86 -0.84 2.58
C LEU A 46 2.47 -1.38 1.20
N GLY A 47 3.12 -2.46 0.75
CA GLY A 47 2.80 -3.14 -0.50
C GLY A 47 1.38 -3.70 -0.51
N PHE A 48 0.96 -4.34 0.59
CA PHE A 48 -0.40 -4.87 0.74
C PHE A 48 -1.45 -3.77 0.76
N TYR A 49 -1.23 -2.68 1.51
CA TYR A 49 -2.13 -1.53 1.59
C TYR A 49 -2.31 -0.87 0.22
N SER A 50 -1.19 -0.61 -0.48
CA SER A 50 -1.21 0.02 -1.81
C SER A 50 -1.92 -0.85 -2.84
N TYR A 51 -1.73 -2.18 -2.78
CA TYR A 51 -2.42 -3.11 -3.66
C TYR A 51 -3.94 -3.10 -3.42
N THR A 52 -4.34 -3.18 -2.14
CA THR A 52 -5.76 -3.17 -1.73
C THR A 52 -6.46 -1.90 -2.18
N GLU A 53 -5.85 -0.74 -1.93
CA GLU A 53 -6.38 0.56 -2.38
C GLU A 53 -6.48 0.62 -3.91
N PHE A 54 -5.47 0.12 -4.63
CA PHE A 54 -5.47 0.10 -6.10
C PHE A 54 -6.62 -0.73 -6.66
N VAL A 55 -6.81 -1.97 -6.20
CA VAL A 55 -7.88 -2.84 -6.72
C VAL A 55 -9.26 -2.30 -6.37
N LEU A 56 -9.42 -1.71 -5.18
CA LEU A 56 -10.66 -1.07 -4.74
C LEU A 56 -11.00 0.13 -5.64
N ARG A 57 -10.05 1.03 -5.88
CA ARG A 57 -10.24 2.19 -6.78
C ARG A 57 -10.61 1.75 -8.19
N VAL A 58 -9.99 0.69 -8.71
CA VAL A 58 -10.33 0.16 -10.03
C VAL A 58 -11.75 -0.37 -10.07
N ARG A 59 -12.19 -1.15 -9.07
CA ARG A 59 -13.57 -1.67 -8.99
C ARG A 59 -14.59 -0.53 -8.91
N LEU A 60 -14.39 0.40 -7.98
CA LEU A 60 -15.30 1.53 -7.80
C LEU A 60 -15.37 2.39 -9.06
N SER A 61 -14.25 2.59 -9.78
CA SER A 61 -14.26 3.37 -11.03
C SER A 61 -15.17 2.76 -12.10
N LYS A 62 -15.29 1.43 -12.12
CA LYS A 62 -16.17 0.72 -13.06
C LYS A 62 -17.64 0.73 -12.62
N ILE A 63 -17.89 0.56 -11.32
CA ILE A 63 -19.26 0.54 -10.76
C ILE A 63 -19.91 1.92 -10.90
N PHE A 64 -19.18 2.97 -10.53
CA PHE A 64 -19.71 4.34 -10.54
C PHE A 64 -19.44 5.08 -11.84
N ASP A 65 -18.72 4.48 -12.79
CA ASP A 65 -18.29 5.11 -14.04
C ASP A 65 -17.66 6.50 -13.79
N ALA A 66 -16.61 6.50 -12.95
CA ALA A 66 -16.05 7.69 -12.32
C ALA A 66 -14.52 7.75 -12.35
N CYS A 67 -13.96 8.97 -12.47
CA CYS A 67 -12.52 9.23 -12.50
C CYS A 67 -11.82 9.13 -11.13
N ILE A 68 -11.93 7.98 -10.45
CA ILE A 68 -11.36 7.73 -9.11
C ILE A 68 -10.18 6.73 -9.10
N GLN A 69 -9.65 6.39 -10.28
CA GLN A 69 -8.48 5.53 -10.37
C GLN A 69 -7.23 6.23 -9.82
N ALA A 70 -6.27 5.45 -9.32
CA ALA A 70 -5.00 5.96 -8.80
C ALA A 70 -4.19 6.75 -9.85
N LYS A 71 -4.38 6.44 -11.14
CA LYS A 71 -3.82 7.22 -12.25
C LYS A 71 -4.88 8.15 -12.80
N ARG A 72 -4.47 9.39 -13.08
CA ARG A 72 -5.33 10.39 -13.73
C ARG A 72 -5.81 9.85 -15.07
N CYS A 73 -7.11 9.98 -15.32
CA CYS A 73 -7.70 9.58 -16.59
C CYS A 73 -7.15 10.44 -17.74
N LYS A 74 -7.17 9.89 -18.96
CA LYS A 74 -6.84 10.64 -20.18
C LYS A 74 -7.83 11.80 -20.39
N GLU A 75 -7.40 12.82 -21.14
CA GLU A 75 -8.20 14.04 -21.37
C GLU A 75 -9.58 13.77 -21.98
N LYS A 76 -9.69 12.74 -22.83
CA LYS A 76 -10.95 12.21 -23.37
C LYS A 76 -11.26 10.87 -22.71
N CYS A 77 -11.84 10.91 -21.51
CA CYS A 77 -12.37 9.72 -20.85
C CYS A 77 -13.90 9.66 -20.99
N ASP A 78 -14.43 8.45 -21.14
CA ASP A 78 -15.86 8.19 -21.33
C ASP A 78 -16.63 8.08 -20.01
N HIS A 79 -15.97 8.26 -18.86
CA HIS A 79 -16.60 8.21 -17.54
C HIS A 79 -17.67 9.30 -17.37
N LYS A 80 -18.86 8.91 -16.89
CA LYS A 80 -19.95 9.81 -16.53
C LYS A 80 -19.54 10.85 -15.48
N TYR A 81 -18.84 10.45 -14.43
CA TYR A 81 -18.36 11.37 -13.38
C TYR A 81 -16.89 11.74 -13.59
N LYS A 82 -16.68 12.95 -14.14
CA LYS A 82 -15.35 13.49 -14.44
C LYS A 82 -14.63 13.99 -13.17
N SER A 83 -13.33 14.26 -13.31
CA SER A 83 -12.45 14.72 -12.23
C SER A 83 -12.92 16.01 -11.53
N ASN A 84 -13.70 16.85 -12.21
CA ASN A 84 -14.21 18.11 -11.65
C ASN A 84 -15.49 17.92 -10.82
N HIS A 85 -16.05 16.71 -10.79
CA HIS A 85 -17.26 16.41 -10.04
C HIS A 85 -16.93 16.33 -8.54
N PRO A 86 -17.71 17.00 -7.66
CA PRO A 86 -17.39 17.07 -6.24
C PRO A 86 -17.29 15.69 -5.57
N LEU A 87 -18.13 14.72 -5.96
CA LEU A 87 -18.05 13.35 -5.43
C LEU A 87 -16.72 12.66 -5.77
N VAL A 88 -16.18 12.89 -6.97
CA VAL A 88 -14.90 12.31 -7.40
C VAL A 88 -13.76 12.95 -6.59
N LEU A 89 -13.81 14.27 -6.39
CA LEU A 89 -12.85 14.99 -5.58
C LEU A 89 -12.86 14.49 -4.12
N VAL A 90 -14.04 14.42 -3.50
CA VAL A 90 -14.21 13.95 -2.12
C VAL A 90 -13.72 12.50 -1.97
N THR A 91 -14.06 11.63 -2.92
CA THR A 91 -13.61 10.23 -2.89
C THR A 91 -12.09 10.12 -3.01
N ASN A 92 -11.49 10.86 -3.93
CA ASN A 92 -10.03 10.89 -4.07
C ASN A 92 -9.33 11.47 -2.83
N LEU A 93 -9.92 12.49 -2.21
CA LEU A 93 -9.42 13.08 -0.96
C LEU A 93 -9.52 12.08 0.19
N ALA A 94 -10.62 11.34 0.30
CA ALA A 94 -10.79 10.29 1.31
C ALA A 94 -9.75 9.18 1.15
N PHE A 95 -9.48 8.71 -0.06
CA PHE A 95 -8.39 7.76 -0.29
C PHE A 95 -7.01 8.37 -0.01
N GLY A 96 -6.80 9.65 -0.30
CA GLY A 96 -5.56 10.34 0.07
C GLY A 96 -5.35 10.41 1.58
N ALA A 97 -6.40 10.74 2.34
CA ALA A 97 -6.38 10.74 3.80
C ALA A 97 -6.11 9.33 4.36
N LEU A 98 -6.72 8.29 3.77
CA LEU A 98 -6.45 6.90 4.12
C LEU A 98 -4.98 6.52 3.88
N ALA A 99 -4.41 6.92 2.75
CA ALA A 99 -3.00 6.68 2.43
C ALA A 99 -2.07 7.40 3.42
N ILE A 100 -2.35 8.67 3.76
CA ILE A 100 -1.60 9.42 4.77
C ILE A 100 -1.66 8.72 6.13
N PHE A 101 -2.86 8.26 6.53
CA PHE A 101 -3.04 7.52 7.78
C PHE A 101 -2.19 6.24 7.82
N HIS A 102 -2.21 5.44 6.75
CA HIS A 102 -1.38 4.24 6.63
C HIS A 102 0.12 4.55 6.68
N LEU A 103 0.56 5.59 5.96
CA LEU A 103 1.96 6.00 5.92
C LEU A 103 2.44 6.52 7.29
N ALA A 104 1.62 7.31 7.99
CA ALA A 104 1.94 7.80 9.33
C ALA A 104 2.04 6.64 10.35
N TYR A 105 1.10 5.70 10.32
CA TYR A 105 1.11 4.51 11.17
C TYR A 105 2.36 3.66 10.94
N LEU A 106 2.74 3.42 9.68
CA LEU A 106 3.94 2.65 9.35
C LEU A 106 5.22 3.43 9.68
N GLY A 107 5.21 4.75 9.48
CA GLY A 107 6.32 5.64 9.77
C GLY A 107 6.69 5.68 11.25
N LEU A 108 5.72 5.58 12.16
CA LEU A 108 5.93 5.57 13.61
C LEU A 108 6.79 4.39 14.09
N MET A 109 6.98 3.37 13.25
CA MET A 109 7.88 2.26 13.58
C MET A 109 9.34 2.69 13.56
N PHE A 110 9.70 3.69 12.75
CA PHE A 110 11.04 4.25 12.71
C PHE A 110 11.17 5.29 13.82
N ASP A 111 12.07 5.02 14.76
CA ASP A 111 12.39 5.87 15.90
C ASP A 111 13.89 6.19 15.80
N SER A 112 14.26 7.46 16.02
CA SER A 112 15.63 7.97 15.83
C SER A 112 16.62 7.54 16.93
N SER A 113 16.31 6.44 17.62
CA SER A 113 17.12 5.91 18.72
C SER A 113 18.22 4.99 18.22
N ASP A 114 19.31 4.86 19.00
CA ASP A 114 20.54 4.11 18.70
C ASP A 114 20.35 2.63 18.25
N GLY A 115 19.14 2.07 18.38
CA GLY A 115 18.78 0.76 17.84
C GLY A 115 18.62 0.70 16.32
N GLU A 116 18.61 1.85 15.63
CA GLU A 116 18.48 1.92 14.17
C GLU A 116 19.68 1.29 13.43
N GLU A 117 20.90 1.41 13.97
CA GLU A 117 22.11 0.85 13.37
C GLU A 117 22.25 -0.67 13.53
N LYS A 118 21.65 -1.26 14.57
CA LYS A 118 21.72 -2.71 14.84
C LYS A 118 20.49 -3.49 14.35
N GLY A 119 19.43 -2.79 13.99
CA GLY A 119 18.13 -3.38 13.66
C GLY A 119 17.37 -3.79 14.92
N TYR A 120 16.12 -3.31 15.04
CA TYR A 120 15.27 -3.67 16.17
C TYR A 120 14.85 -5.14 16.09
N THR A 121 14.74 -5.78 17.26
CA THR A 121 14.23 -7.14 17.36
C THR A 121 12.75 -7.20 16.93
N MET A 122 12.35 -8.34 16.38
CA MET A 122 10.97 -8.64 15.96
C MET A 122 9.94 -8.24 17.03
N TRP A 123 10.24 -8.55 18.29
CA TRP A 123 9.43 -8.26 19.46
C TRP A 123 9.19 -6.77 19.69
N HIS A 124 10.19 -5.92 19.45
CA HIS A 124 10.03 -4.47 19.61
C HIS A 124 9.05 -3.89 18.59
N THR A 125 9.15 -4.31 17.32
CA THR A 125 8.24 -3.88 16.24
C THR A 125 6.82 -4.36 16.51
N LEU A 126 6.63 -5.64 16.86
CA LEU A 126 5.31 -6.18 17.18
C LEU A 126 4.71 -5.55 18.45
N SER A 127 5.52 -5.25 19.46
CA SER A 127 5.04 -4.58 20.68
C SER A 127 4.50 -3.17 20.37
N LYS A 128 5.21 -2.38 19.55
CA LYS A 128 4.73 -1.06 19.09
C LYS A 128 3.44 -1.16 18.26
N TRP A 129 3.28 -2.17 17.42
CA TRP A 129 2.01 -2.37 16.70
C TRP A 129 0.89 -2.89 17.59
N SER A 130 1.20 -3.72 18.57
CA SER A 130 0.26 -4.24 19.56
C SER A 130 -0.31 -3.12 20.42
N SER A 131 0.51 -2.16 20.85
CA SER A 131 0.03 -0.99 21.61
C SER A 131 -0.94 -0.11 20.81
N LEU A 132 -0.84 -0.14 19.46
CA LEU A 132 -1.77 0.52 18.54
C LEU A 132 -2.93 -0.40 18.10
N ASN A 133 -3.10 -1.57 18.73
CA ASN A 133 -4.10 -2.59 18.39
C ASN A 133 -4.10 -3.02 16.91
N PHE A 134 -2.96 -2.89 16.23
CA PHE A 134 -2.86 -3.15 14.79
C PHE A 134 -3.90 -2.38 13.94
N LEU A 135 -4.32 -1.18 14.38
CA LEU A 135 -5.49 -0.48 13.83
C LEU A 135 -5.43 -0.28 12.31
N SER A 136 -4.27 0.11 11.77
CA SER A 136 -4.07 0.25 10.33
C SER A 136 -4.19 -1.08 9.57
N HIS A 137 -3.75 -2.20 10.16
CA HIS A 137 -3.87 -3.52 9.54
C HIS A 137 -5.35 -3.94 9.48
N TRP A 138 -6.12 -3.65 10.52
CA TRP A 138 -7.57 -3.88 10.54
C TRP A 138 -8.31 -3.02 9.51
N VAL A 139 -7.94 -1.75 9.36
CA VAL A 139 -8.51 -0.86 8.33
C VAL A 139 -8.20 -1.38 6.93
N ALA A 140 -6.96 -1.83 6.68
CA ALA A 140 -6.60 -2.43 5.40
C ALA A 140 -7.34 -3.75 5.13
N LEU A 141 -7.52 -4.59 6.15
CA LEU A 141 -8.29 -5.82 6.05
C LEU A 141 -9.77 -5.50 5.76
N GLY A 142 -10.35 -4.50 6.43
CA GLY A 142 -11.71 -4.03 6.18
C GLY A 142 -11.90 -3.51 4.76
N THR A 143 -10.95 -2.73 4.24
CA THR A 143 -11.01 -2.25 2.84
C THR A 143 -10.84 -3.39 1.83
N PHE A 144 -10.05 -4.41 2.15
CA PHE A 144 -9.91 -5.61 1.32
C PHE A 144 -11.19 -6.46 1.32
N ILE A 145 -11.82 -6.69 2.48
CA ILE A 145 -13.10 -7.38 2.57
C ILE A 145 -14.17 -6.61 1.81
N PHE A 146 -14.23 -5.29 1.99
CA PHE A 146 -15.16 -4.45 1.25
C PHE A 146 -14.96 -4.58 -0.26
N TYR A 147 -13.71 -4.54 -0.74
CA TYR A 147 -13.39 -4.81 -2.14
C TYR A 147 -13.87 -6.19 -2.60
N TRP A 148 -13.78 -7.22 -1.75
CA TRP A 148 -14.18 -8.58 -2.10
C TRP A 148 -15.71 -8.76 -2.18
N LEU A 149 -16.46 -7.94 -1.43
CA LEU A 149 -17.93 -7.97 -1.41
C LEU A 149 -18.58 -7.23 -2.59
N ILE A 150 -17.86 -6.34 -3.29
CA ILE A 150 -18.37 -5.51 -4.40
C ILE A 150 -17.95 -6.00 -5.79
#